data_AF-A0AAU6Z510-F1
#
_entry.id   AF-A0AAU6Z510-F1
#
_cell.length_a   1.000
_cell.length_b   1.000
_cell.length_c   1.000
_cell.angle_alpha   90.00
_cell.angle_beta   90.00
_cell.angle_gamma   90.00
#
_symmetry.space_group_name_H-M   'P 1'
#
loop_
_entity.id
_entity.type
_entity.pdbx_description
1 polymer ?
#
loop_
_entity_poly.entity_id
_entity_poly.type
_entity_poly.pdbx_seq_one_letter_code
_entity_poly.pdbx_strand_id
1 'polypeptide(L)'
;MRDVWIRTANRSLIRADKVTEISSSSRGSVHEETGYSVKVVAGDKAFTLIDNSDRVGTKAERLDHAGQMQDALLLAIDAASDAGPSTVISHEEDRERWMLTLASDLAGDFTPLRYTKN
;
A
#
# COMPACT_ATOMS: atom_id res chain seq x y z
N MET A 1 -0.07 19.08 12.70
CA MET A 1 -0.84 17.87 12.39
C MET A 1 0.14 16.86 11.84
N ARG A 2 0.15 15.65 12.38
CA ARG A 2 1.03 14.55 11.93
C ARG A 2 0.27 13.81 10.86
N ASP A 3 0.78 13.79 9.64
CA ASP A 3 0.10 13.15 8.52
C ASP A 3 0.92 11.96 8.03
N VAL A 4 0.35 10.76 8.19
CA VAL A 4 0.86 9.53 7.59
C VAL A 4 0.14 9.32 6.26
N TRP A 5 0.93 9.23 5.20
CA TRP A 5 0.44 8.99 3.85
C TRP A 5 0.93 7.64 3.35
N ILE A 6 0.12 6.98 2.55
CA ILE A 6 0.46 5.73 1.87
C ILE A 6 0.50 6.03 0.37
N ARG A 7 1.63 5.72 -0.26
CA ARG A 7 1.83 5.85 -1.70
C ARG A 7 1.31 4.59 -2.39
N THR A 8 0.39 4.78 -3.33
CA THR A 8 -0.16 3.71 -4.16
C THR A 8 0.77 3.35 -5.31
N ALA A 9 0.52 2.21 -5.96
CA ALA A 9 1.27 1.79 -7.15
C ALA A 9 1.21 2.82 -8.29
N ASN A 10 0.07 3.52 -8.44
CA ASN A 10 -0.06 4.62 -9.41
C ASN A 10 0.48 5.97 -8.91
N ARG A 11 1.32 5.97 -7.88
CA ARG A 11 1.98 7.15 -7.27
C ARG A 11 1.04 8.19 -6.65
N SER A 12 -0.21 7.84 -6.41
CA SER A 12 -1.14 8.67 -5.63
C SER A 12 -0.85 8.56 -4.13
N LEU A 13 -1.36 9.50 -3.34
CA LEU A 13 -1.26 9.47 -1.88
C LEU A 13 -2.63 9.34 -1.22
N ILE A 14 -2.68 8.46 -0.23
CA ILE A 14 -3.85 8.19 0.62
C ILE A 14 -3.46 8.51 2.05
N ARG A 15 -4.33 9.17 2.82
CA ARG A 15 -4.08 9.30 4.25
C ARG A 15 -4.34 7.97 4.95
N ALA A 16 -3.42 7.54 5.80
CA ALA A 16 -3.56 6.30 6.55
C ALA A 16 -4.81 6.32 7.45
N ASP A 17 -5.19 7.48 8.03
CA ASP A 17 -6.41 7.63 8.85
C ASP A 17 -7.71 7.45 8.06
N LYS A 18 -7.65 7.46 6.73
CA LYS A 18 -8.81 7.23 5.85
C LYS A 18 -8.92 5.79 5.41
N VAL A 19 -7.92 4.95 5.67
CA VAL A 19 -7.97 3.53 5.34
C VAL A 19 -8.89 2.82 6.32
N THR A 20 -9.89 2.13 5.77
CA THR A 20 -10.87 1.35 6.54
C THR A 20 -10.66 -0.15 6.39
N GLU A 21 -10.01 -0.58 5.31
CA GLU A 21 -9.75 -1.99 5.04
C GLU A 21 -8.42 -2.14 4.28
N ILE A 22 -7.70 -3.22 4.58
CA ILE A 22 -6.56 -3.70 3.80
C ILE A 22 -6.96 -5.08 3.28
N SER A 23 -6.98 -5.25 1.96
CA SER A 23 -7.38 -6.50 1.32
C SER A 23 -6.30 -7.00 0.35
N SER A 24 -6.18 -8.32 0.26
CA SER A 24 -5.29 -8.99 -0.68
C SER A 24 -6.13 -9.91 -1.54
N SER A 25 -5.75 -10.01 -2.80
CA SER A 25 -6.41 -10.95 -3.71
C SER A 25 -5.34 -11.62 -4.58
N SER A 26 -5.46 -12.94 -4.74
CA SER A 26 -4.72 -13.66 -5.77
C SER A 26 -5.19 -13.17 -7.14
N ARG A 27 -4.26 -12.81 -8.02
CA ARG A 27 -4.61 -12.55 -9.43
C ARG A 27 -4.67 -13.88 -10.18
N GLY A 28 -5.66 -13.99 -11.05
CA GLY A 28 -5.83 -15.14 -11.91
C GLY A 28 -6.96 -14.95 -12.90
N SER A 29 -6.64 -15.07 -14.18
CA SER A 29 -7.64 -15.40 -15.19
C SER A 29 -8.07 -16.85 -14.98
N VAL A 30 -9.22 -17.24 -15.54
CA VAL A 30 -9.83 -18.58 -15.46
C VAL A 30 -8.86 -19.72 -15.87
N HIS A 31 -7.69 -19.40 -16.45
CA HIS A 31 -6.74 -20.38 -16.98
C HIS A 31 -5.37 -20.39 -16.29
N GLU A 32 -4.89 -19.30 -15.68
CA GLU A 32 -3.60 -19.27 -14.97
C GLU A 32 -3.69 -18.28 -13.81
N GLU A 33 -3.71 -18.78 -12.57
CA GLU A 33 -3.57 -17.95 -11.37
C GLU A 33 -2.10 -17.59 -11.22
N THR A 34 -1.68 -16.39 -11.63
CA THR A 34 -0.32 -15.86 -11.38
C THR A 34 -0.37 -14.58 -10.55
N GLY A 35 0.54 -14.47 -9.57
CA GLY A 35 0.69 -13.26 -8.78
C GLY A 35 -0.36 -13.01 -7.68
N TYR A 36 -0.28 -11.82 -7.09
CA TYR A 36 -1.16 -11.28 -6.04
C TYR A 36 -1.24 -9.75 -6.14
N SER A 37 -2.23 -9.17 -5.49
CA SER A 37 -2.30 -7.72 -5.29
C SER A 37 -2.64 -7.40 -3.84
N VAL A 38 -2.09 -6.29 -3.35
CA VAL A 38 -2.45 -5.70 -2.05
C VAL A 38 -3.12 -4.36 -2.32
N LYS A 39 -4.28 -4.19 -1.71
CA LYS A 39 -5.13 -3.01 -1.87
C LYS A 39 -5.53 -2.47 -0.51
N VAL A 40 -5.84 -1.18 -0.49
CA VAL A 40 -6.45 -0.52 0.66
C VAL A 40 -7.73 0.16 0.23
N VAL A 41 -8.74 0.13 1.08
CA VAL A 41 -9.99 0.87 0.88
C VAL A 41 -9.94 2.12 1.73
N ALA A 42 -10.17 3.28 1.10
CA ALA A 42 -10.29 4.55 1.79
C ALA A 42 -11.53 5.31 1.28
N GLY A 43 -12.50 5.51 2.18
CA GLY A 43 -13.86 5.89 1.78
C GLY A 43 -14.49 4.80 0.92
N ASP A 44 -15.14 5.17 -0.18
CA ASP A 44 -15.78 4.23 -1.11
C ASP A 44 -14.86 3.74 -2.26
N LYS A 45 -13.54 3.95 -2.13
CA LYS A 45 -12.58 3.63 -3.20
C LYS A 45 -11.50 2.66 -2.71
N ALA A 46 -11.28 1.60 -3.50
CA ALA A 46 -10.14 0.72 -3.36
C ALA A 46 -8.96 1.24 -4.17
N PHE A 47 -7.77 1.19 -3.59
CA PHE A 47 -6.52 1.63 -4.17
C PHE A 47 -5.48 0.52 -4.12
N THR A 48 -4.83 0.25 -5.24
CA THR A 48 -3.77 -0.75 -5.33
C THR A 48 -2.45 -0.20 -4.80
N LEU A 49 -1.87 -0.91 -3.83
CA LEU A 49 -0.55 -0.59 -3.28
C LEU A 49 0.55 -1.44 -3.92
N ILE A 50 0.26 -2.73 -4.12
CA ILE A 50 1.14 -3.69 -4.78
C ILE A 50 0.33 -4.37 -5.88
N ASP A 51 0.87 -4.37 -7.08
CA ASP A 51 0.37 -5.19 -8.19
C ASP A 51 1.52 -6.09 -8.66
N ASN A 52 1.59 -7.32 -8.13
CA ASN A 52 2.63 -8.27 -8.47
C ASN A 52 1.99 -9.44 -9.22
N SER A 53 1.83 -9.29 -10.54
CA SER A 53 1.23 -10.30 -11.43
C SER A 53 2.13 -11.51 -11.69
N ASP A 54 3.44 -11.37 -11.44
CA ASP A 54 4.45 -12.27 -11.98
C ASP A 54 5.08 -13.16 -10.90
N ARG A 55 4.67 -13.01 -9.63
CA ARG A 55 5.13 -13.90 -8.57
C ARG A 55 4.70 -15.33 -8.84
N VAL A 56 5.68 -16.18 -9.11
CA VAL A 56 5.54 -17.62 -9.30
C VAL A 56 5.32 -18.30 -7.94
N GLY A 57 4.50 -19.34 -7.90
CA GLY A 57 4.24 -20.13 -6.70
C GLY A 57 2.79 -20.63 -6.65
N THR A 58 2.51 -21.51 -5.70
CA THR A 58 1.14 -21.95 -5.43
C THR A 58 0.26 -20.78 -4.99
N LYS A 59 -1.06 -20.92 -5.10
CA LYS A 59 -1.99 -19.90 -4.61
C LYS A 59 -1.82 -19.62 -3.12
N ALA A 60 -1.61 -20.67 -2.32
CA ALA A 60 -1.44 -20.55 -0.88
C ALA A 60 -0.19 -19.74 -0.52
N GLU A 61 0.96 -20.03 -1.13
CA GLU A 61 2.21 -19.28 -0.91
C GLU A 61 2.08 -17.80 -1.30
N ARG A 62 1.34 -17.51 -2.37
CA ARG A 62 1.10 -16.12 -2.81
C ARG A 62 0.19 -15.36 -1.87
N LEU A 63 -0.87 -15.99 -1.38
CA LEU A 63 -1.78 -15.37 -0.40
C LEU A 63 -1.09 -15.19 0.95
N ASP A 64 -0.28 -16.16 1.38
CA ASP A 64 0.53 -16.06 2.60
C ASP A 64 1.49 -14.87 2.50
N HIS A 65 2.23 -14.77 1.39
CA HIS A 65 3.12 -13.64 1.17
C HIS A 65 2.38 -12.30 1.09
N ALA A 66 1.21 -12.27 0.43
CA ALA A 66 0.38 -11.07 0.42
C ALA A 66 -0.05 -10.67 1.84
N GLY A 67 -0.36 -11.64 2.70
CA GLY A 67 -0.65 -11.42 4.12
C GLY A 67 0.54 -10.84 4.87
N GLN A 68 1.75 -11.39 4.66
CA GLN A 68 2.98 -10.83 5.24
C GLN A 68 3.20 -9.37 4.83
N MET A 69 2.91 -9.01 3.57
CA MET A 69 2.98 -7.62 3.10
C MET A 69 1.95 -6.71 3.76
N GLN A 70 0.76 -7.23 4.08
CA GLN A 70 -0.26 -6.47 4.84
C GLN A 70 0.17 -6.25 6.29
N ASP A 71 0.66 -7.28 6.96
CA ASP A 71 1.15 -7.19 8.34
C ASP A 71 2.31 -6.20 8.42
N ALA A 72 3.25 -6.26 7.47
CA ALA A 72 4.36 -5.31 7.39
C ALA A 72 3.89 -3.87 7.11
N LEU A 73 2.78 -3.69 6.37
CA LEU A 73 2.20 -2.36 6.14
C LEU A 73 1.61 -1.79 7.43
N LEU A 74 0.88 -2.61 8.19
CA LEU A 74 0.33 -2.19 9.49
C LEU A 74 1.45 -1.74 10.44
N LEU A 75 2.53 -2.52 10.52
CA LEU A 75 3.71 -2.15 11.30
C LEU A 75 4.36 -0.84 10.82
N ALA A 76 4.40 -0.61 9.52
CA ALA A 76 4.92 0.65 8.97
C ALA A 76 4.01 1.85 9.30
N ILE A 77 2.69 1.66 9.33
CA ILE A 77 1.72 2.69 9.74
C ILE A 77 1.91 3.04 11.21
N ASP A 78 2.06 2.05 12.07
CA ASP A 78 2.30 2.25 13.51
C ASP A 78 3.62 3.00 13.73
N ALA A 79 4.71 2.54 13.09
CA ALA A 79 6.02 3.19 13.18
C ALA A 79 5.99 4.64 12.67
N ALA A 80 5.30 4.91 11.55
CA ALA A 80 5.16 6.25 10.99
C ALA A 80 4.31 7.17 11.90
N SER A 81 3.34 6.62 12.61
CA SER A 81 2.50 7.35 13.55
C SER A 81 3.28 7.82 14.78
N ASP A 82 4.28 7.04 15.20
CA ASP A 82 5.17 7.34 16.33
C ASP A 82 6.36 8.24 15.96
N ALA A 83 6.77 8.28 14.69
CA ALA A 83 7.99 8.94 14.24
C ALA A 83 8.03 10.47 14.50
N GLY A 84 6.88 11.15 14.58
CA GLY A 84 6.79 12.59 14.87
C GLY A 84 6.43 13.48 13.66
N PRO A 85 7.28 13.60 12.61
CA PRO A 85 7.00 14.37 11.41
C PRO A 85 6.09 13.63 10.42
N SER A 86 5.49 14.36 9.47
CA SER A 86 4.66 13.76 8.42
C SER A 86 5.49 12.81 7.54
N THR A 87 4.99 11.60 7.34
CA THR A 87 5.72 10.48 6.75
C THR A 87 4.91 9.88 5.60
N VAL A 88 5.60 9.45 4.56
CA VAL A 88 5.06 8.74 3.40
C VAL A 88 5.58 7.31 3.44
N ILE A 89 4.66 6.35 3.49
CA ILE A 89 4.91 4.92 3.36
C ILE A 89 4.81 4.56 1.89
N SER A 90 5.82 3.92 1.33
CA SER A 90 5.83 3.49 -0.08
C SER A 90 6.37 2.05 -0.20
N HIS A 91 5.91 1.34 -1.23
CA HIS A 91 6.42 0.00 -1.53
C HIS A 91 7.68 0.10 -2.38
N GLU A 92 8.75 -0.58 -1.97
CA GLU A 92 9.96 -0.78 -2.77
C GLU A 92 9.89 -2.17 -3.43
N GLU A 93 9.55 -2.20 -4.73
CA GLU A 93 9.31 -3.45 -5.47
C GLU A 93 10.54 -4.36 -5.48
N ASP A 94 11.74 -3.82 -5.70
CA ASP A 94 12.99 -4.60 -5.77
C ASP A 94 13.36 -5.32 -4.48
N ARG A 95 12.85 -4.83 -3.34
CA ARG A 95 13.18 -5.35 -2.00
C ARG A 95 11.97 -5.90 -1.26
N GLU A 96 10.80 -5.91 -1.91
CA GLU A 96 9.51 -6.34 -1.37
C GLU A 96 9.28 -5.86 0.07
N ARG A 97 9.44 -4.56 0.31
CA ARG A 97 9.32 -3.97 1.64
C ARG A 97 8.68 -2.60 1.62
N TRP A 98 8.18 -2.18 2.78
CA TRP A 98 7.69 -0.83 2.99
C TRP A 98 8.81 0.09 3.42
N MET A 99 8.91 1.24 2.75
CA MET A 99 9.84 2.31 3.07
C MET A 99 9.09 3.50 3.68
N LEU A 100 9.63 4.02 4.77
CA LEU A 100 9.17 5.26 5.40
C LEU A 100 10.08 6.40 4.93
N THR A 101 9.49 7.42 4.32
CA THR A 101 10.21 8.62 3.86
C THR A 101 9.54 9.85 4.45
N LEU A 102 10.32 10.84 4.87
CA LEU A 102 9.72 12.09 5.34
C LEU A 102 9.02 12.80 4.18
N ALA A 103 7.84 13.35 4.43
CA ALA A 103 7.11 14.11 3.41
C ALA A 103 7.91 15.33 2.91
N SER A 104 8.81 15.87 3.74
CA SER A 104 9.74 16.96 3.38
C SER A 104 10.75 16.56 2.31
N ASP A 105 11.23 15.32 2.32
CA ASP A 105 12.33 14.84 1.47
C ASP A 105 11.88 14.55 0.03
N LEU A 106 10.60 14.76 -0.18
CA LEU A 106 9.82 14.20 -1.27
C LEU A 106 9.02 15.35 -1.96
N ALA A 107 9.25 16.59 -1.48
CA ALA A 107 8.70 17.84 -2.00
C ALA A 107 9.14 18.09 -3.45
N GLY A 108 8.29 17.68 -4.38
CA GLY A 108 8.49 17.80 -5.83
C GLY A 108 7.65 16.81 -6.63
N ASP A 109 7.26 15.68 -6.02
CA ASP A 109 6.67 14.52 -6.71
C ASP A 109 5.20 14.22 -6.33
N PHE A 110 4.49 15.17 -5.71
CA PHE A 110 3.21 14.88 -5.06
C PHE A 110 1.99 15.58 -5.65
N THR A 111 0.98 14.78 -5.98
CA THR A 111 -0.40 15.24 -6.06
C THR A 111 -1.23 14.49 -5.00
N PRO A 112 -1.51 15.09 -3.82
CA PRO A 112 -2.36 14.45 -2.83
C PRO A 112 -3.79 14.28 -3.38
N LEU A 113 -4.35 13.08 -3.27
CA LEU A 113 -5.73 12.84 -3.69
C LEU A 113 -6.68 13.60 -2.76
N ARG A 114 -7.49 14.50 -3.33
CA ARG A 114 -8.60 15.11 -2.61
C ARG A 114 -9.78 14.15 -2.59
N TYR A 115 -10.10 13.63 -1.41
CA TYR A 115 -11.36 12.92 -1.18
C TYR A 115 -12.49 13.95 -1.19
N THR A 116 -13.19 14.09 -2.31
CA THR A 116 -14.43 14.86 -2.37
C THR A 116 -15.50 14.11 -1.57
N LYS A 117 -15.90 14.69 -0.44
CA LYS A 117 -17.10 14.29 0.31
C LYS A 117 -18.31 14.55 -0.60
N ASN A 118 -19.08 13.51 -0.91
CA ASN A 118 -20.40 13.67 -1.52
C ASN A 118 -21.43 13.97 -0.43
#